data_AF-A0A9Q0WA14-F1
#
_entry.id   AF-A0A9Q0WA14-F1
#
_cell.length_a   1.000
_cell.length_b   1.000
_cell.length_c   1.000
_cell.angle_alpha   90.00
_cell.angle_beta   90.00
_cell.angle_gamma   90.00
#
_symmetry.space_group_name_H-M   'P 1'
#
loop_
_entity.id
_entity.type
_entity.pdbx_description
1 polymer ?
#
loop_
_entity_poly.entity_id
_entity_poly.type
_entity_poly.pdbx_seq_one_letter_code
_entity_poly.pdbx_strand_id
1 'polypeptide(L)'
;MKRLKSYYMHLRHHQNMERKWIFPLAVGSIVSLFLLFLTTITTSDGMSLFPFYRSFSSFSSKFVETKIHPIPTSNLPPPARFAYLISGSAGDGKMLKRTLQALYHPDNQYVVHLDRESSAEERLDLSNFVKDHPVFLRFCNVRMITKANLVTYRGPTMVANTLHAAAILLREGGDWDWFINLSASDYPLVTQDDLLHTFSYLPRDLNFIDHTSNIGWKEFQRAKPVIIDPGLYMTKKADVFWITQRRSVPTAFKLFTDVIRAIPIVELRLPHVIFVISILVTMNAIVLYL
;
A
#
# COMPACT_ATOMS: atom_id res chain seq x y z
N MET A 1 -21.56 36.25 -48.18
CA MET A 1 -20.09 36.16 -48.05
C MET A 1 -19.47 37.37 -47.31
N LYS A 2 -19.93 37.70 -46.08
CA LYS A 2 -19.33 38.80 -45.27
C LYS A 2 -18.93 38.37 -43.86
N ARG A 3 -19.22 37.14 -43.43
CA ARG A 3 -18.87 36.63 -42.09
C ARG A 3 -17.54 35.86 -42.00
N LEU A 4 -16.93 35.48 -43.13
CA LEU A 4 -15.64 34.76 -43.15
C LEU A 4 -14.40 35.66 -43.12
N LYS A 5 -14.51 36.96 -43.45
CA LYS A 5 -13.38 37.91 -43.37
C LYS A 5 -13.06 38.34 -41.94
N SER A 6 -14.02 38.24 -41.02
CA SER A 6 -13.81 38.63 -39.61
C SER A 6 -12.97 37.63 -38.83
N TYR A 7 -12.97 36.36 -39.23
CA TYR A 7 -12.24 35.30 -38.53
C TYR A 7 -10.74 35.31 -38.85
N TYR A 8 -10.37 35.73 -40.07
CA TYR A 8 -8.96 35.80 -40.50
C TYR A 8 -8.25 37.12 -40.13
N MET A 9 -8.98 38.17 -39.78
CA MET A 9 -8.39 39.43 -39.30
C MET A 9 -7.91 39.35 -37.85
N HIS A 10 -8.39 38.38 -37.06
CA HIS A 10 -8.02 38.25 -35.65
C HIS A 10 -6.74 37.41 -35.41
N LEU A 11 -6.22 36.75 -36.45
CA LEU A 11 -4.98 35.94 -36.37
C LEU A 11 -3.72 36.69 -36.84
N ARG A 12 -3.83 37.97 -37.23
CA ARG A 12 -2.71 38.73 -37.82
C ARG A 12 -2.19 39.86 -36.94
N HIS A 13 -2.36 39.77 -35.62
CA HIS A 13 -1.51 40.50 -34.69
C HIS A 13 -0.30 39.61 -34.33
N HIS A 14 0.60 39.49 -35.30
CA HIS A 14 1.96 39.06 -35.04
C HIS A 14 2.57 40.15 -34.17
N GLN A 15 2.52 39.95 -32.85
CA GLN A 15 3.21 40.80 -31.90
C GLN A 15 4.70 40.70 -32.22
N ASN A 16 5.19 41.71 -32.93
CA ASN A 16 6.60 42.02 -33.03
C ASN A 16 7.01 42.53 -31.64
N MET A 17 7.05 41.62 -30.66
CA MET A 17 7.59 41.86 -29.33
C MET A 17 9.05 42.18 -29.56
N GLU A 18 9.37 43.46 -29.51
CA GLU A 18 10.73 43.96 -29.61
C GLU A 18 11.62 43.12 -28.69
N ARG A 19 12.55 42.36 -29.27
CA ARG A 19 13.53 41.46 -28.62
C ARG A 19 14.44 42.15 -27.58
N LYS A 20 14.16 43.41 -27.22
CA LYS A 20 14.93 44.26 -26.32
C LYS A 20 15.02 43.70 -24.90
N TRP A 21 14.06 42.88 -24.46
CA TRP A 21 14.07 42.23 -23.14
C TRP A 21 14.79 40.88 -23.10
N ILE A 22 15.05 40.26 -24.24
CA ILE A 22 15.71 38.95 -24.28
C ILE A 22 17.19 39.08 -23.91
N PHE A 23 17.84 40.16 -24.36
CA PHE A 23 19.24 40.43 -24.03
C PHE A 23 19.50 40.65 -22.53
N PRO A 24 18.78 41.53 -21.80
CA PRO A 24 19.00 41.69 -20.37
C PRO A 24 18.66 40.42 -19.57
N LEU A 25 17.66 39.64 -20.02
CA LEU A 25 17.28 38.40 -19.35
C LEU A 25 18.30 37.27 -19.58
N ALA A 26 18.85 37.17 -20.78
CA ALA A 26 19.94 36.23 -21.10
C ALA A 26 21.23 36.58 -20.35
N VAL A 27 21.59 37.87 -20.30
CA VAL A 27 22.76 38.34 -19.53
C VAL A 27 22.57 38.07 -18.03
N GLY A 28 21.38 38.37 -17.48
CA GLY A 28 21.07 38.07 -16.08
C GLY A 28 21.15 36.58 -15.76
N SER A 29 20.67 35.72 -16.66
CA SER A 29 20.75 34.26 -16.50
C SER A 29 22.20 33.74 -16.53
N ILE A 30 23.03 34.26 -17.44
CA ILE A 30 24.45 33.90 -17.54
C ILE A 30 25.22 34.34 -16.29
N VAL A 31 24.97 35.56 -15.79
CA VAL A 31 25.59 36.06 -14.56
C VAL A 31 25.16 35.23 -13.35
N SER A 32 23.89 34.84 -13.26
CA SER A 32 23.39 33.98 -12.17
C SER A 32 24.04 32.59 -12.18
N LEU A 33 24.15 31.96 -13.35
CA LEU A 33 24.82 30.67 -13.50
C LEU A 33 26.32 30.75 -13.20
N PHE A 34 26.97 31.85 -13.59
CA PHE A 34 28.39 32.09 -13.27
C PHE A 34 28.61 32.29 -11.77
N LEU A 35 27.71 33.00 -11.08
CA LEU A 35 27.77 33.17 -9.62
C LEU A 35 27.55 31.84 -8.88
N LEU A 36 26.59 31.02 -9.33
CA LEU A 36 26.39 29.67 -8.78
C LEU A 36 27.62 28.78 -9.00
N PHE A 37 28.22 28.83 -10.18
CA PHE A 37 29.46 28.12 -10.47
C PHE A 37 30.62 28.57 -9.57
N LEU A 38 30.78 29.88 -9.35
CA LEU A 38 31.77 30.41 -8.40
C LEU A 38 31.52 29.90 -6.97
N THR A 39 30.26 29.83 -6.51
CA THR A 39 29.95 29.30 -5.18
C THR A 39 30.29 27.82 -5.03
N THR A 40 30.20 27.02 -6.11
CA THR A 40 30.57 25.61 -6.07
C THR A 40 32.09 25.37 -6.08
N ILE A 41 32.87 26.30 -6.66
CA ILE A 41 34.34 26.18 -6.69
C ILE A 41 34.95 26.67 -5.35
N THR A 42 34.35 27.67 -4.71
CA THR A 42 34.83 28.20 -3.41
C THR A 42 34.43 27.34 -2.22
N THR A 43 33.58 26.32 -2.39
CA THR A 43 33.21 25.36 -1.34
C THR A 43 34.15 24.14 -1.22
N SER A 44 35.37 24.19 -1.76
CA SER A 44 36.38 23.16 -1.49
C SER A 44 37.18 23.39 -0.19
N ASP A 45 37.17 24.60 0.37
CA ASP A 45 37.67 24.87 1.73
C ASP A 45 36.78 25.93 2.40
N GLY A 46 36.13 25.53 3.49
CA GLY A 46 35.04 26.27 4.12
C GLY A 46 35.42 27.67 4.61
N MET A 47 34.96 28.70 3.90
CA MET A 47 34.91 30.07 4.41
C MET A 47 33.64 30.79 3.91
N SER A 48 32.64 30.90 4.77
CA SER A 48 31.39 31.61 4.49
C SER A 48 31.58 33.13 4.54
N LEU A 49 31.48 33.81 3.40
CA LEU A 49 31.57 35.27 3.27
C LEU A 49 30.19 35.97 3.32
N PHE A 50 29.48 35.86 4.45
CA PHE A 50 28.39 36.80 4.78
C PHE A 50 28.48 37.24 6.25
N PRO A 51 28.55 38.56 6.53
CA PRO A 51 28.77 39.08 7.88
C PRO A 51 27.42 39.29 8.59
N PHE A 52 26.82 38.21 9.08
CA PHE A 52 25.83 38.35 10.15
C PHE A 52 26.57 38.18 11.48
N TYR A 53 26.82 39.32 12.12
CA TYR A 53 27.34 39.44 13.47
C TYR A 53 26.73 38.39 14.40
N ARG A 54 27.52 37.38 14.76
CA ARG A 54 27.27 36.57 15.93
C ARG A 54 28.45 36.84 16.86
N SER A 55 28.21 37.69 17.86
CA SER A 55 29.16 37.96 18.93
C SER A 55 29.70 36.65 19.47
N PHE A 56 30.99 36.39 19.25
CA PHE A 56 31.73 35.37 19.98
C PHE A 56 31.97 35.90 21.40
N SER A 57 30.96 35.78 22.25
CA SER A 57 31.22 35.64 23.68
C SER A 57 31.82 34.25 23.88
N SER A 58 33.10 34.25 24.27
CA SER A 58 33.83 33.09 24.77
C SER A 58 33.09 32.51 25.98
N PHE A 59 32.11 31.65 25.72
CA PHE A 59 31.64 30.69 26.70
C PHE A 59 32.23 29.37 26.28
N SER A 60 33.15 28.85 27.09
CA SER A 60 33.55 27.45 27.03
C SER A 60 32.28 26.63 26.88
N SER A 61 32.09 25.95 25.75
CA SER A 61 31.05 24.95 25.68
C SER A 61 31.45 23.88 26.70
N LYS A 62 30.82 23.96 27.88
CA LYS A 62 30.75 22.80 28.76
C LYS A 62 30.02 21.75 27.95
N PHE A 63 30.80 20.88 27.34
CA PHE A 63 30.39 19.65 26.69
C PHE A 63 29.32 18.98 27.56
N VAL A 64 28.05 19.01 27.11
CA VAL A 64 26.87 18.54 27.87
C VAL A 64 26.74 17.01 27.81
N GLU A 65 27.82 16.30 27.49
CA GLU A 65 27.83 14.83 27.50
C GLU A 65 27.54 14.27 28.91
N THR A 66 27.90 15.00 29.97
CA THR A 66 27.70 14.56 31.36
C THR A 66 26.27 14.73 31.89
N LYS A 67 25.30 15.14 31.06
CA LYS A 67 23.86 15.14 31.41
C LYS A 67 22.99 14.30 30.47
N ILE A 68 23.60 13.46 29.63
CA ILE A 68 22.85 12.43 28.91
C ILE A 68 22.69 11.26 29.88
N HIS A 69 21.61 11.29 30.67
CA HIS A 69 21.16 10.08 31.33
C HIS A 69 20.76 9.08 30.24
N PRO A 70 21.25 7.82 30.27
CA PRO A 70 20.68 6.79 29.41
C PRO A 70 19.18 6.77 29.68
N ILE A 71 18.39 7.01 28.63
CA ILE A 71 16.94 6.83 28.71
C ILE A 71 16.74 5.40 29.23
N PRO A 72 15.99 5.19 30.32
CA PRO A 72 15.71 3.86 30.81
C PRO A 72 15.26 3.00 29.63
N THR A 73 15.86 1.82 29.45
CA THR A 73 15.36 0.85 28.48
C THR A 73 13.88 0.69 28.75
N SER A 74 13.07 1.14 27.79
CA SER A 74 11.63 1.02 27.83
C SER A 74 11.27 -0.41 28.21
N ASN A 75 10.51 -0.59 29.30
CA ASN A 75 9.95 -1.89 29.66
C ASN A 75 8.83 -2.32 28.70
N LEU A 76 8.54 -1.53 27.66
CA LEU A 76 7.55 -1.92 26.66
C LEU A 76 8.07 -3.09 25.82
N PRO A 77 7.17 -4.00 25.42
CA PRO A 77 7.51 -5.03 24.45
C PRO A 77 8.03 -4.41 23.15
N PRO A 78 8.81 -5.16 22.36
CA PRO A 78 9.25 -4.72 21.04
C PRO A 78 8.08 -4.20 20.20
N PRO A 79 8.30 -3.23 19.29
CA PRO A 79 7.25 -2.70 18.42
C PRO A 79 6.50 -3.81 17.69
N ALA A 80 5.21 -3.57 17.43
CA ALA A 80 4.40 -4.45 16.59
C ALA A 80 5.03 -4.62 15.20
N ARG A 81 4.86 -5.77 14.57
CA ARG A 81 5.22 -5.96 13.15
C ARG A 81 3.98 -6.36 12.36
N PHE A 82 3.61 -5.57 11.37
CA PHE A 82 2.45 -5.83 10.54
C PHE A 82 2.83 -6.50 9.23
N ALA A 83 1.94 -7.38 8.76
CA ALA A 83 2.03 -8.03 7.46
C ALA A 83 0.83 -7.62 6.60
N TYR A 84 1.07 -6.81 5.57
CA TYR A 84 0.02 -6.28 4.71
C TYR A 84 -0.13 -7.09 3.43
N LEU A 85 -1.38 -7.40 3.07
CA LEU A 85 -1.75 -7.68 1.69
C LEU A 85 -2.40 -6.43 1.10
N ILE A 86 -1.89 -5.94 -0.03
CA ILE A 86 -2.55 -4.87 -0.80
C ILE A 86 -2.90 -5.43 -2.18
N SER A 87 -4.19 -5.54 -2.46
CA SER A 87 -4.72 -6.15 -3.68
C SER A 87 -5.46 -5.15 -4.56
N GLY A 88 -5.30 -5.24 -5.87
CA GLY A 88 -5.99 -4.42 -6.85
C GLY A 88 -6.40 -5.21 -8.10
N SER A 89 -7.20 -4.56 -8.93
CA SER A 89 -7.70 -5.04 -10.22
C SER A 89 -7.23 -4.11 -11.34
N ALA A 90 -7.78 -4.30 -12.55
CA ALA A 90 -7.49 -3.45 -13.69
C ALA A 90 -7.64 -1.95 -13.40
N GLY A 91 -6.59 -1.18 -13.65
CA GLY A 91 -6.55 0.27 -13.44
C GLY A 91 -6.12 0.72 -12.04
N ASP A 92 -5.97 -0.21 -11.09
CA ASP A 92 -5.62 0.11 -9.70
C ASP A 92 -4.12 0.28 -9.47
N GLY A 93 -3.25 0.01 -10.45
CA GLY A 93 -1.80 -0.06 -10.25
C GLY A 93 -1.20 1.21 -9.62
N LYS A 94 -1.66 2.40 -10.01
CA LYS A 94 -1.22 3.66 -9.40
C LYS A 94 -1.72 3.83 -7.97
N MET A 95 -2.98 3.48 -7.71
CA MET A 95 -3.58 3.56 -6.38
C MET A 95 -2.89 2.59 -5.42
N LEU A 96 -2.60 1.38 -5.89
CA LEU A 96 -1.86 0.37 -5.15
C LEU A 96 -0.46 0.87 -4.77
N LYS A 97 0.30 1.44 -5.72
CA LYS A 97 1.62 2.03 -5.44
C LYS A 97 1.53 3.14 -4.38
N ARG A 98 0.55 4.03 -4.52
CA ARG A 98 0.28 5.12 -3.57
C ARG A 98 -0.01 4.58 -2.16
N THR A 99 -0.89 3.59 -2.05
CA THR A 99 -1.27 2.99 -0.76
C THR A 99 -0.10 2.23 -0.13
N LEU A 100 0.69 1.48 -0.91
CA LEU A 100 1.91 0.84 -0.41
C LEU A 100 2.90 1.87 0.16
N GLN A 101 3.14 2.97 -0.55
CA GLN A 101 4.04 4.02 -0.09
C GLN A 101 3.54 4.69 1.20
N ALA A 102 2.23 4.93 1.31
CA ALA A 102 1.63 5.53 2.50
C ALA A 102 1.70 4.62 3.74
N LEU A 103 1.71 3.30 3.54
CA LEU A 103 1.78 2.29 4.61
C LEU A 103 3.20 1.85 4.93
N TYR A 104 4.21 2.27 4.15
CA TYR A 104 5.53 1.68 4.22
C TYR A 104 6.25 1.98 5.54
N HIS A 105 6.75 0.93 6.18
CA HIS A 105 7.62 0.97 7.35
C HIS A 105 8.63 -0.19 7.25
N PRO A 106 9.91 0.01 7.61
CA PRO A 106 10.97 -1.00 7.44
C PRO A 106 10.72 -2.31 8.21
N ASP A 107 10.06 -2.26 9.37
CA ASP A 107 9.85 -3.44 10.23
C ASP A 107 8.67 -4.32 9.78
N ASN A 108 7.79 -3.78 8.93
CA ASN A 108 6.61 -4.44 8.42
C ASN A 108 6.92 -5.27 7.16
N GLN A 109 5.99 -6.15 6.81
CA GLN A 109 6.06 -7.02 5.63
C GLN A 109 4.91 -6.72 4.67
N TYR A 110 5.17 -6.78 3.37
CA TYR A 110 4.18 -6.41 2.36
C TYR A 110 4.12 -7.45 1.24
N VAL A 111 2.90 -7.83 0.89
CA VAL A 111 2.59 -8.56 -0.34
C VAL A 111 1.63 -7.73 -1.18
N VAL A 112 2.01 -7.47 -2.42
CA VAL A 112 1.17 -6.77 -3.39
C VAL A 112 0.67 -7.72 -4.48
N HIS A 113 -0.56 -7.52 -4.92
CA HIS A 113 -1.18 -8.31 -5.97
C HIS A 113 -2.02 -7.44 -6.89
N LEU A 114 -1.78 -7.55 -8.19
CA LEU A 114 -2.71 -7.12 -9.23
C LEU A 114 -3.27 -8.35 -9.91
N ASP A 115 -4.59 -8.44 -9.96
CA ASP A 115 -5.27 -9.60 -10.52
C ASP A 115 -5.07 -9.73 -12.03
N ARG A 116 -5.54 -10.84 -12.59
CA ARG A 116 -5.41 -11.13 -14.02
C ARG A 116 -6.27 -10.25 -14.94
N GLU A 117 -7.23 -9.50 -14.40
CA GLU A 117 -7.97 -8.51 -15.17
C GLU A 117 -7.05 -7.34 -15.58
N SER A 118 -6.04 -7.06 -14.77
CA SER A 118 -5.03 -6.04 -15.03
C SER A 118 -4.14 -6.40 -16.23
N SER A 119 -3.80 -5.40 -17.04
CA SER A 119 -2.99 -5.61 -18.24
C SER A 119 -1.59 -6.14 -17.90
N ALA A 120 -0.92 -6.77 -18.87
CA ALA A 120 0.44 -7.25 -18.67
C ALA A 120 1.41 -6.10 -18.39
N GLU A 121 1.19 -4.96 -19.03
CA GLU A 121 1.98 -3.74 -18.87
C GLU A 121 1.81 -3.16 -17.46
N GLU A 122 0.57 -3.11 -16.95
CA GLU A 122 0.29 -2.59 -15.60
C GLU A 122 0.92 -3.48 -14.51
N ARG A 123 0.84 -4.81 -14.68
CA ARG A 123 1.48 -5.77 -13.77
C ARG A 123 3.00 -5.69 -13.86
N LEU A 124 3.56 -5.51 -15.05
CA LEU A 124 4.99 -5.34 -15.24
C LEU A 124 5.49 -4.04 -14.60
N ASP A 125 4.74 -2.95 -14.75
CA ASP A 125 5.02 -1.65 -14.13
C ASP A 125 5.01 -1.73 -12.59
N LEU A 126 4.09 -2.50 -11.99
CA LEU A 126 4.12 -2.78 -10.56
C LEU A 126 5.33 -3.65 -10.15
N SER A 127 5.65 -4.67 -10.95
CA SER A 127 6.79 -5.56 -10.69
C SER A 127 8.12 -4.80 -10.70
N ASN A 128 8.33 -3.95 -11.71
CA ASN A 128 9.51 -3.10 -11.81
C ASN A 128 9.55 -2.11 -10.66
N PHE A 129 8.42 -1.46 -10.33
CA PHE A 129 8.38 -0.58 -9.16
C PHE A 129 8.80 -1.28 -7.87
N VAL A 130 8.32 -2.49 -7.59
CA VAL A 130 8.71 -3.22 -6.38
C VAL A 130 10.19 -3.61 -6.40
N LYS A 131 10.71 -4.04 -7.56
CA LYS A 131 12.10 -4.48 -7.72
C LYS A 131 13.10 -3.34 -7.70
N ASP A 132 12.76 -2.20 -8.27
CA ASP A 132 13.73 -1.12 -8.51
C ASP A 132 13.69 -0.04 -7.42
N HIS A 133 12.68 -0.07 -6.53
CA HIS A 133 12.56 0.92 -5.47
C HIS A 133 13.66 0.76 -4.42
N PRO A 134 14.52 1.78 -4.19
CA PRO A 134 15.75 1.64 -3.40
C PRO A 134 15.48 1.27 -1.94
N VAL A 135 14.37 1.74 -1.38
CA VAL A 135 13.99 1.43 0.00
C VAL A 135 13.54 -0.03 0.12
N PHE A 136 12.78 -0.53 -0.87
CA PHE A 136 12.28 -1.90 -0.83
C PHE A 136 13.41 -2.91 -1.04
N LEU A 137 14.38 -2.56 -1.90
CA LEU A 137 15.62 -3.31 -2.07
C LEU A 137 16.48 -3.35 -0.81
N ARG A 138 16.56 -2.23 -0.08
CA ARG A 138 17.36 -2.15 1.15
C ARG A 138 16.81 -3.04 2.27
N PHE A 139 15.50 -3.08 2.44
CA PHE A 139 14.84 -3.81 3.53
C PHE A 139 14.29 -5.18 3.12
N CYS A 140 14.22 -5.48 1.82
CA CYS A 140 13.74 -6.75 1.27
C CYS A 140 12.36 -7.18 1.80
N ASN A 141 11.49 -6.22 2.13
CA ASN A 141 10.25 -6.47 2.86
C ASN A 141 8.96 -6.30 2.02
N VAL A 142 9.10 -6.06 0.72
CA VAL A 142 7.98 -5.96 -0.24
C VAL A 142 8.10 -7.04 -1.31
N ARG A 143 7.03 -7.82 -1.49
CA ARG A 143 6.95 -8.89 -2.51
C ARG A 143 5.72 -8.70 -3.38
N MET A 144 5.82 -9.05 -4.65
CA MET A 144 4.69 -9.09 -5.57
C MET A 144 4.30 -10.53 -5.89
N ILE A 145 3.01 -10.84 -5.83
CA ILE A 145 2.48 -12.08 -6.40
C ILE A 145 2.51 -11.95 -7.94
N THR A 146 3.42 -12.69 -8.58
CA THR A 146 3.63 -12.63 -10.03
C THR A 146 2.64 -13.47 -10.82
N LYS A 147 2.12 -14.55 -10.21
CA LYS A 147 1.07 -15.38 -10.79
C LYS A 147 -0.26 -14.66 -10.66
N ALA A 148 -0.65 -13.96 -11.71
CA ALA A 148 -1.93 -13.27 -11.78
C ALA A 148 -3.09 -14.28 -11.87
N ASN A 149 -3.85 -14.39 -10.78
CA ASN A 149 -5.12 -15.13 -10.75
C ASN A 149 -6.28 -14.15 -10.97
N LEU A 150 -7.42 -14.64 -11.46
CA LEU A 150 -8.63 -13.83 -11.48
C LEU A 150 -9.21 -13.76 -10.06
N VAL A 151 -9.62 -12.57 -9.65
CA VAL A 151 -10.25 -12.35 -8.35
C VAL A 151 -11.65 -11.79 -8.56
N THR A 152 -12.65 -12.62 -8.33
CA THR A 152 -14.06 -12.25 -8.47
C THR A 152 -14.57 -11.64 -7.17
N TYR A 153 -15.16 -10.46 -7.24
CA TYR A 153 -15.80 -9.84 -6.09
C TYR A 153 -16.97 -10.71 -5.59
N ARG A 154 -17.05 -10.95 -4.28
CA ARG A 154 -17.98 -11.92 -3.62
C ARG A 154 -17.73 -13.40 -3.96
N GLY A 155 -16.70 -13.72 -4.72
CA GLY A 155 -16.32 -15.10 -5.03
C GLY A 155 -15.30 -15.69 -4.03
N PRO A 156 -15.21 -17.02 -3.92
CA PRO A 156 -14.16 -17.72 -3.20
C PRO A 156 -12.74 -17.36 -3.66
N THR A 157 -12.56 -16.90 -4.90
CA THR A 157 -11.24 -16.44 -5.40
C THR A 157 -10.68 -15.25 -4.61
N MET A 158 -11.54 -14.38 -4.04
CA MET A 158 -11.11 -13.31 -3.14
C MET A 158 -10.44 -13.87 -1.89
N VAL A 159 -11.08 -14.86 -1.25
CA VAL A 159 -10.53 -15.52 -0.06
C VAL A 159 -9.27 -16.30 -0.41
N ALA A 160 -9.27 -17.01 -1.54
CA ALA A 160 -8.10 -17.74 -2.02
C ALA A 160 -6.88 -16.82 -2.24
N ASN A 161 -7.08 -15.62 -2.77
CA ASN A 161 -6.02 -14.62 -2.91
C ASN A 161 -5.46 -14.18 -1.56
N THR A 162 -6.34 -13.88 -0.59
CA THR A 162 -5.91 -13.52 0.77
C THR A 162 -5.10 -14.63 1.43
N LEU A 163 -5.55 -15.87 1.32
CA LEU A 163 -4.83 -17.04 1.84
C LEU A 163 -3.50 -17.27 1.14
N HIS A 164 -3.44 -17.04 -0.17
CA HIS A 164 -2.20 -17.16 -0.93
C HIS A 164 -1.15 -16.15 -0.45
N ALA A 165 -1.54 -14.89 -0.24
CA ALA A 165 -0.66 -13.86 0.29
C ALA A 165 -0.20 -14.19 1.72
N ALA A 166 -1.13 -14.63 2.57
CA ALA A 166 -0.82 -15.05 3.93
C ALA A 166 0.18 -16.22 3.94
N ALA A 167 0.02 -17.21 3.07
CA ALA A 167 0.96 -18.32 2.93
C ALA A 167 2.37 -17.86 2.50
N ILE A 168 2.47 -16.86 1.63
CA ILE A 168 3.76 -16.25 1.26
C ILE A 168 4.39 -15.56 2.47
N LEU A 169 3.62 -14.78 3.23
CA LEU A 169 4.10 -14.08 4.43
C LEU A 169 4.51 -15.03 5.54
N LEU A 170 3.83 -16.17 5.70
CA LEU A 170 4.23 -17.21 6.64
C LEU A 170 5.52 -17.91 6.23
N ARG A 171 5.73 -18.14 4.93
CA ARG A 171 6.91 -18.85 4.43
C ARG A 171 8.15 -17.96 4.33
N GLU A 172 7.97 -16.72 3.90
CA GLU A 172 9.06 -15.83 3.47
C GLU A 172 9.07 -14.48 4.19
N GLY A 173 8.01 -14.14 4.93
CA GLY A 173 7.89 -12.86 5.63
C GLY A 173 8.63 -12.75 6.95
N GLY A 174 9.20 -13.85 7.45
CA GLY A 174 9.79 -13.89 8.78
C GLY A 174 8.75 -13.64 9.88
N ASP A 175 9.18 -13.04 10.98
CA ASP A 175 8.29 -12.77 12.11
C ASP A 175 7.43 -11.53 11.86
N TRP A 176 6.13 -11.65 12.11
CA TRP A 176 5.17 -10.56 12.16
C TRP A 176 4.14 -10.89 13.25
N ASP A 177 3.31 -9.95 13.67
CA ASP A 177 2.34 -10.15 14.74
C ASP A 177 0.91 -10.24 14.19
N TRP A 178 0.58 -9.33 13.27
CA TRP A 178 -0.76 -9.21 12.69
C TRP A 178 -0.74 -9.10 11.17
N PHE A 179 -1.69 -9.77 10.54
CA PHE A 179 -1.94 -9.72 9.11
C PHE A 179 -3.10 -8.78 8.80
N ILE A 180 -2.95 -7.86 7.85
CA ILE A 180 -3.96 -6.88 7.46
C ILE A 180 -4.20 -6.97 5.94
N ASN A 181 -5.42 -7.27 5.51
CA ASN A 181 -5.81 -7.24 4.10
C ASN A 181 -6.39 -5.89 3.70
N LEU A 182 -5.91 -5.36 2.57
CA LEU A 182 -6.32 -4.09 2.00
C LEU A 182 -6.56 -4.23 0.49
N SER A 183 -7.46 -3.39 -0.01
CA SER A 183 -7.65 -3.11 -1.42
C SER A 183 -6.85 -1.88 -1.84
N ALA A 184 -6.67 -1.69 -3.14
CA ALA A 184 -6.04 -0.49 -3.70
C ALA A 184 -6.84 0.79 -3.42
N SER A 185 -8.14 0.67 -3.13
CA SER A 185 -9.00 1.79 -2.74
C SER A 185 -8.85 2.24 -1.30
N ASP A 186 -8.29 1.40 -0.42
CA ASP A 186 -8.09 1.72 0.99
C ASP A 186 -6.93 2.70 1.18
N TYR A 187 -7.01 3.50 2.25
CA TYR A 187 -5.97 4.46 2.60
C TYR A 187 -5.85 4.64 4.11
N PRO A 188 -4.63 4.66 4.68
CA PRO A 188 -4.45 4.83 6.11
C PRO A 188 -4.93 6.22 6.56
N LEU A 189 -5.68 6.24 7.68
CA LEU A 189 -6.11 7.47 8.36
C LEU A 189 -5.20 7.83 9.55
N VAL A 190 -4.32 6.91 9.94
CA VAL A 190 -3.35 7.06 11.01
C VAL A 190 -1.95 6.80 10.45
N THR A 191 -0.94 7.42 11.05
CA THR A 191 0.45 7.18 10.65
C THR A 191 0.89 5.78 11.08
N GLN A 192 1.93 5.24 10.43
CA GLN A 192 2.49 3.95 10.83
C GLN A 192 3.06 4.00 12.26
N ASP A 193 3.71 5.09 12.64
CA ASP A 193 4.28 5.27 13.97
C ASP A 193 3.20 5.24 15.06
N ASP A 194 2.08 5.94 14.84
CA ASP A 194 0.95 5.94 15.78
C ASP A 194 0.29 4.57 15.89
N LEU A 195 0.19 3.85 14.77
CA LEU A 195 -0.37 2.50 14.73
C LEU A 195 0.54 1.53 15.50
N LEU A 196 1.84 1.53 15.21
CA LEU A 196 2.85 0.70 15.88
C LEU A 196 2.90 0.99 17.38
N HIS A 197 2.86 2.26 17.76
CA HIS A 197 2.80 2.68 19.16
C HIS A 197 1.54 2.17 19.84
N THR A 198 0.37 2.38 19.26
CA THR A 198 -0.91 1.93 19.84
C THR A 198 -0.94 0.42 20.03
N PHE A 199 -0.50 -0.34 19.02
CA PHE A 199 -0.46 -1.80 19.06
C PHE A 199 0.64 -2.38 19.95
N SER A 200 1.62 -1.58 20.39
CA SER A 200 2.62 -2.04 21.38
C SER A 200 2.01 -2.31 22.77
N TYR A 201 0.88 -1.67 23.09
CA TYR A 201 0.17 -1.87 24.36
C TYR A 201 -0.89 -2.98 24.28
N LEU A 202 -1.18 -3.51 23.09
CA LEU A 202 -2.22 -4.51 22.90
C LEU A 202 -1.63 -5.92 23.06
N PRO A 203 -2.35 -6.84 23.72
CA PRO A 203 -1.97 -8.24 23.74
C PRO A 203 -1.88 -8.81 22.31
N ARG A 204 -0.76 -9.48 22.00
CA ARG A 204 -0.48 -10.06 20.67
C ARG A 204 -1.41 -11.22 20.28
N ASP A 205 -2.25 -11.67 21.20
CA ASP A 205 -3.22 -12.76 21.01
C ASP A 205 -4.60 -12.30 20.56
N LEU A 206 -4.82 -11.00 20.40
CA LEU A 206 -6.07 -10.44 19.88
C LEU A 206 -6.15 -10.48 18.35
N ASN A 207 -7.38 -10.66 17.85
CA ASN A 207 -7.75 -10.48 16.45
C ASN A 207 -8.86 -9.43 16.36
N PHE A 208 -8.80 -8.56 15.35
CA PHE A 208 -9.78 -7.50 15.14
C PHE A 208 -10.60 -7.83 13.89
N ILE A 209 -11.82 -8.29 14.11
CA ILE A 209 -12.77 -8.68 13.07
C ILE A 209 -14.15 -8.19 13.50
N ASP A 210 -14.75 -7.30 12.72
CA ASP A 210 -16.16 -6.92 12.93
C ASP A 210 -17.05 -8.12 12.61
N HIS A 211 -17.89 -8.53 13.55
CA HIS A 211 -18.75 -9.69 13.37
C HIS A 211 -20.03 -9.59 14.20
N THR A 212 -21.09 -10.20 13.71
CA THR A 212 -22.31 -10.47 14.45
C THR A 212 -22.74 -11.92 14.27
N SER A 213 -23.23 -12.53 15.36
CA SER A 213 -23.85 -13.85 15.31
C SER A 213 -25.34 -13.80 14.95
N ASN A 214 -25.91 -12.59 14.78
CA ASN A 214 -27.30 -12.44 14.36
C ASN A 214 -27.39 -12.46 12.84
N ILE A 215 -27.57 -13.66 12.29
CA ILE A 215 -27.55 -13.90 10.85
C ILE A 215 -28.91 -13.53 10.22
N GLY A 216 -30.02 -13.79 10.91
CA GLY A 216 -31.38 -13.49 10.44
C GLY A 216 -31.62 -13.92 8.98
N TRP A 217 -32.09 -13.00 8.14
CA TRP A 217 -32.35 -13.26 6.73
C TRP A 217 -31.11 -13.63 5.91
N LYS A 218 -29.89 -13.26 6.37
CA LYS A 218 -28.64 -13.56 5.65
C LYS A 218 -28.35 -15.06 5.59
N GLU A 219 -28.94 -15.89 6.46
CA GLU A 219 -28.76 -17.33 6.44
C GLU A 219 -29.26 -17.91 5.11
N PHE A 220 -30.46 -17.51 4.70
CA PHE A 220 -31.06 -17.95 3.44
C PHE A 220 -30.36 -17.37 2.21
N GLN A 221 -29.74 -16.18 2.33
CA GLN A 221 -29.09 -15.50 1.21
C GLN A 221 -27.59 -15.81 1.07
N ARG A 222 -26.92 -16.25 2.13
CA ARG A 222 -25.45 -16.43 2.15
C ARG A 222 -24.98 -17.79 2.62
N ALA A 223 -25.71 -18.47 3.52
CA ALA A 223 -25.27 -19.77 4.05
C ALA A 223 -25.77 -20.94 3.19
N LYS A 224 -27.03 -20.89 2.77
CA LYS A 224 -27.71 -21.97 2.02
C LYS A 224 -27.42 -22.01 0.52
N PRO A 225 -27.22 -20.88 -0.19
CA PRO A 225 -26.96 -20.96 -1.62
C PRO A 225 -25.59 -21.58 -1.91
N VAL A 226 -25.48 -22.18 -3.09
CA VAL A 226 -24.20 -22.65 -3.64
C VAL A 226 -23.85 -21.73 -4.81
N ILE A 227 -22.58 -21.31 -4.85
CA ILE A 227 -22.06 -20.38 -5.86
C ILE A 227 -20.94 -21.05 -6.65
N ILE A 228 -20.86 -20.72 -7.93
CA ILE A 228 -19.75 -21.09 -8.81
C ILE A 228 -18.99 -19.82 -9.13
N ASP A 229 -17.68 -19.86 -8.94
CA ASP A 229 -16.77 -18.76 -9.27
C ASP A 229 -16.06 -19.06 -10.59
N PRO A 230 -16.40 -18.34 -11.67
CA PRO A 230 -15.74 -18.52 -12.96
C PRO A 230 -14.25 -18.23 -12.91
N GLY A 231 -13.80 -17.40 -11.97
CA GLY A 231 -12.39 -17.05 -11.80
C GLY A 231 -11.49 -18.24 -11.46
N LEU A 232 -12.06 -19.38 -11.06
CA LEU A 232 -11.32 -20.62 -10.79
C LEU A 232 -10.92 -21.40 -12.05
N TYR A 233 -11.68 -21.29 -13.15
CA TYR A 233 -11.49 -22.13 -14.34
C TYR A 233 -11.55 -21.37 -15.68
N MET A 234 -12.04 -20.14 -15.71
CA MET A 234 -12.10 -19.32 -16.91
C MET A 234 -10.88 -18.40 -17.02
N THR A 235 -10.60 -17.93 -18.25
CA THR A 235 -9.51 -16.96 -18.50
C THR A 235 -9.97 -15.51 -18.46
N LYS A 236 -11.27 -15.26 -18.57
CA LYS A 236 -11.90 -13.93 -18.49
C LYS A 236 -12.65 -13.80 -17.18
N LYS A 237 -12.60 -12.60 -16.59
CA LYS A 237 -13.37 -12.28 -15.38
C LYS A 237 -14.86 -12.29 -15.70
N ALA A 238 -15.64 -12.90 -14.81
CA ALA A 238 -17.09 -12.92 -14.85
C ALA A 238 -17.62 -12.97 -13.42
N ASP A 239 -18.83 -12.48 -13.21
CA ASP A 239 -19.49 -12.52 -11.91
C ASP A 239 -19.81 -13.95 -11.49
N VAL A 240 -19.96 -14.15 -10.16
CA VAL A 240 -20.36 -15.44 -9.60
C VAL A 240 -21.73 -15.87 -10.08
N PHE A 241 -21.86 -17.16 -10.38
CA PHE A 241 -23.14 -17.78 -10.73
C PHE A 241 -23.76 -18.44 -9.50
N TRP A 242 -25.07 -18.24 -9.33
CA TRP A 242 -25.84 -18.90 -8.29
C TRP A 242 -26.53 -20.11 -8.89
N ILE A 243 -26.34 -21.28 -8.28
CA ILE A 243 -27.10 -22.47 -8.69
C ILE A 243 -28.44 -22.51 -7.95
N THR A 244 -29.43 -23.17 -8.56
CA THR A 244 -30.78 -23.28 -8.00
C THR A 244 -30.80 -24.18 -6.75
N GLN A 245 -29.90 -25.15 -6.68
CA GLN A 245 -29.74 -26.03 -5.54
C GLN A 245 -29.20 -25.29 -4.31
N ARG A 246 -29.68 -25.69 -3.14
CA ARG A 246 -29.25 -25.15 -1.85
C ARG A 246 -28.72 -26.27 -0.97
N ARG A 247 -27.75 -25.93 -0.12
CA ARG A 247 -27.22 -26.81 0.92
C ARG A 247 -27.84 -26.51 2.29
N SER A 248 -27.74 -27.47 3.20
CA SER A 248 -28.04 -27.25 4.61
C SER A 248 -26.99 -26.32 5.26
N VAL A 249 -27.39 -25.67 6.34
CA VAL A 249 -26.46 -24.85 7.13
C VAL A 249 -25.53 -25.80 7.91
N PRO A 250 -24.21 -25.55 7.93
CA PRO A 250 -23.29 -26.33 8.73
C PRO A 250 -23.68 -26.34 10.21
N THR A 251 -23.66 -27.51 10.83
CA THR A 251 -23.97 -27.69 12.27
C THR A 251 -22.72 -27.80 13.15
N ALA A 252 -21.55 -28.05 12.56
CA ALA A 252 -20.30 -28.21 13.30
C ALA A 252 -19.75 -26.90 13.89
N PHE A 253 -20.20 -25.75 13.40
CA PHE A 253 -19.73 -24.43 13.85
C PHE A 253 -20.83 -23.38 13.71
N LYS A 254 -20.70 -22.31 14.49
CA LYS A 254 -21.59 -21.14 14.39
C LYS A 254 -21.14 -20.22 13.28
N LEU A 255 -22.07 -19.77 12.45
CA LEU A 255 -21.80 -18.77 11.43
C LEU A 255 -21.84 -17.36 12.02
N PHE A 256 -20.93 -16.52 11.57
CA PHE A 256 -20.86 -15.11 11.88
C PHE A 256 -20.86 -14.31 10.57
N THR A 257 -21.35 -13.07 10.62
CA THR A 257 -21.37 -12.16 9.46
C THR A 257 -21.02 -10.76 9.91
N ASP A 258 -20.41 -9.98 9.03
CA ASP A 258 -20.08 -8.59 9.33
C ASP A 258 -21.33 -7.70 9.30
N VAL A 259 -21.25 -6.56 9.99
CA VAL A 259 -22.23 -5.49 9.87
C VAL A 259 -21.93 -4.72 8.58
N ILE A 260 -22.96 -4.35 7.81
CA ILE A 260 -22.82 -3.61 6.54
C ILE A 260 -22.32 -2.19 6.87
N ARG A 261 -21.03 -1.99 7.14
CA ARG A 261 -20.45 -0.64 7.31
C ARG A 261 -19.05 -0.44 6.73
N ALA A 262 -18.26 -1.48 6.49
CA ALA A 262 -16.98 -1.34 5.78
C ALA A 262 -16.52 -2.69 5.22
N ILE A 263 -15.59 -2.65 4.26
CA ILE A 263 -14.81 -3.81 3.81
C ILE A 263 -14.20 -4.44 5.08
N PRO A 264 -14.31 -5.76 5.30
CA PRO A 264 -13.70 -6.38 6.46
C PRO A 264 -12.18 -6.28 6.32
N ILE A 265 -11.61 -5.36 7.10
CA ILE A 265 -10.20 -5.42 7.49
C ILE A 265 -10.15 -6.56 8.50
N VAL A 266 -9.60 -7.68 8.04
CA VAL A 266 -9.42 -8.88 8.83
C VAL A 266 -8.02 -8.81 9.39
N GLU A 267 -7.92 -8.52 10.69
CA GLU A 267 -6.65 -8.56 11.40
C GLU A 267 -6.46 -9.93 12.05
N LEU A 268 -5.61 -10.77 11.44
CA LEU A 268 -5.38 -12.15 11.88
C LEU A 268 -3.96 -12.38 12.38
N ARG A 269 -3.85 -13.09 13.51
CA ARG A 269 -2.56 -13.53 14.07
C ARG A 269 -2.02 -14.78 13.35
N LEU A 270 -0.69 -14.94 13.27
CA LEU A 270 0.01 -16.14 12.76
C LEU A 270 -0.64 -17.49 13.09
N PRO A 271 -0.88 -17.90 14.36
CA PRO A 271 -1.45 -19.21 14.66
C PRO A 271 -2.88 -19.36 14.14
N HIS A 272 -3.65 -18.26 14.04
CA HIS A 272 -4.99 -18.28 13.46
C HIS A 272 -4.96 -18.23 11.93
N VAL A 273 -4.02 -17.51 11.33
CA VAL A 273 -3.76 -17.60 9.88
C VAL A 273 -3.34 -19.02 9.50
N ILE A 274 -2.43 -19.63 10.26
CA ILE A 274 -2.04 -21.03 10.11
C ILE A 274 -3.27 -21.93 10.30
N PHE A 275 -4.08 -21.72 11.34
CA PHE A 275 -5.29 -22.52 11.58
C PHE A 275 -6.33 -22.38 10.46
N VAL A 276 -6.57 -21.17 9.95
CA VAL A 276 -7.48 -20.92 8.81
C VAL A 276 -6.94 -21.58 7.54
N ILE A 277 -5.63 -21.46 7.27
CA ILE A 277 -4.98 -22.14 6.14
C ILE A 277 -5.07 -23.66 6.30
N SER A 278 -4.81 -24.19 7.49
CA SER A 278 -4.92 -25.62 7.79
C SER A 278 -6.35 -26.14 7.61
N ILE A 279 -7.37 -25.42 8.14
CA ILE A 279 -8.78 -25.77 7.92
C ILE A 279 -9.11 -25.77 6.43
N LEU A 280 -8.74 -24.74 5.67
CA LEU A 280 -9.05 -24.67 4.24
C LEU A 280 -8.29 -25.71 3.42
N VAL A 281 -7.04 -26.04 3.76
CA VAL A 281 -6.30 -27.14 3.13
C VAL A 281 -7.00 -28.48 3.42
N THR A 282 -7.46 -28.71 4.64
CA THR A 282 -8.26 -29.89 5.00
C THR A 282 -9.62 -29.90 4.29
N MET A 283 -10.27 -28.75 4.10
CA MET A 283 -11.54 -28.66 3.37
C MET A 283 -11.36 -28.81 1.85
N ASN A 284 -10.26 -28.33 1.26
CA ASN A 284 -9.96 -28.55 -0.16
C ASN A 284 -9.59 -30.00 -0.46
N ALA A 285 -9.07 -30.77 0.51
CA ALA A 285 -8.92 -32.21 0.39
C ALA A 285 -10.29 -32.94 0.29
N ILE A 286 -11.38 -32.31 0.74
CA ILE A 286 -12.75 -32.85 0.67
C ILE A 286 -13.46 -32.45 -0.63
N VAL A 287 -12.94 -31.49 -1.40
CA VAL A 287 -13.57 -31.04 -2.67
C VAL A 287 -12.97 -31.74 -3.92
N LEU A 288 -11.93 -32.55 -3.76
CA LEU A 288 -11.29 -33.30 -4.86
C LEU A 288 -11.71 -34.77 -5.01
N TYR A 289 -12.71 -35.21 -4.23
CA TYR A 289 -13.35 -36.52 -4.41
C TYR A 289 -14.87 -36.36 -4.44
N LEU A 290 -15.40 -35.79 -5.52
CA LEU A 290 -16.74 -36.04 -6.06
C LEU A 290 -16.77 -35.68 -7.55
#